data_AF-C2CF32-F1
#
_entry.id   AF-C2CF32-F1
#
_cell.length_a   1.000
_cell.length_b   1.000
_cell.length_c   1.000
_cell.angle_alpha   90.00
_cell.angle_beta   90.00
_cell.angle_gamma   90.00
#
_symmetry.space_group_name_H-M   'P 1'
#
loop_
_entity.id
_entity.type
_entity.pdbx_description
1 polymer ?
#
loop_
_entity_poly.entity_id
_entity_poly.type
_entity_poly.pdbx_seq_one_letter_code
_entity_poly.pdbx_strand_id
1 'polypeptide(L)'
;MTEIVNKCYNYLKEELMELSLSIIFFIGVILLLTVFRSKFKGALGELAVSVKLKDLDKSKYRKLHDIKLKNTSNNTSSTQIDHIVVSTYGIFVIETKGYKGKIYGKENSRQWTQVIFKQKNYFMNPIFQNYAHIKAIESVIKEAYPQMLYHSIIAFSGEANIDSIEVSKARVCKIAYVSDLIKELSSEEIISEDDVKNIVEIIEKNKSKESDFSHTREIKNLKKENEEKIKQNICPRCGGKLVEREGSYGKFMGCSNFPKCRFIVSEKKKS
;
A
#
# COMPACT_ATOMS: atom_id res chain seq x y z
N MET A 1 -60.53 19.20 27.97
CA MET A 1 -59.18 19.75 28.20
C MET A 1 -58.11 18.66 28.16
N THR A 2 -58.27 17.55 28.90
CA THR A 2 -57.33 16.41 28.96
C THR A 2 -57.04 15.73 27.62
N GLU A 3 -58.05 15.57 26.76
CA GLU A 3 -57.90 14.93 25.44
C GLU A 3 -57.04 15.74 24.46
N ILE A 4 -57.19 17.08 24.48
CA ILE A 4 -56.39 18.00 23.67
C ILE A 4 -54.93 17.99 24.14
N VAL A 5 -54.70 18.00 25.45
CA VAL A 5 -53.34 17.92 26.03
C VAL A 5 -52.66 16.60 25.65
N ASN A 6 -53.37 15.47 25.72
CA ASN A 6 -52.82 14.18 25.32
C ASN A 6 -52.52 14.10 23.82
N LYS A 7 -53.37 14.69 22.97
CA LYS A 7 -53.14 14.75 21.52
C LYS A 7 -51.91 15.59 21.18
N CYS A 8 -51.77 16.76 21.82
CA CYS A 8 -50.58 17.60 21.67
C CYS A 8 -49.31 16.91 22.19
N TYR A 9 -49.38 16.20 23.32
CA TYR A 9 -48.25 15.45 23.86
C TYR A 9 -47.80 14.32 22.93
N ASN A 10 -48.73 13.54 22.39
CA ASN A 10 -48.39 12.47 21.45
C ASN A 10 -47.82 13.02 20.14
N TYR A 11 -48.38 14.11 19.62
CA TYR A 11 -47.86 14.79 18.44
C TYR A 11 -46.41 15.27 18.64
N LEU A 12 -46.13 15.97 19.76
CA LEU A 12 -44.78 16.42 20.10
C LEU A 12 -43.81 15.25 20.32
N LYS A 13 -44.29 14.14 20.89
CA LYS A 13 -43.49 12.93 21.10
C LYS A 13 -43.13 12.24 19.77
N GLU A 14 -44.05 12.21 18.81
CA GLU A 14 -43.81 11.68 17.46
C GLU A 14 -42.78 12.55 16.71
N GLU A 15 -42.94 13.88 16.70
CA GLU A 15 -41.95 14.79 16.08
C GLU A 15 -40.55 14.66 16.73
N LEU A 16 -40.49 14.56 18.07
CA LEU A 16 -39.23 14.37 18.79
C LEU A 16 -38.58 13.02 18.44
N MET A 17 -39.40 11.98 18.25
CA MET A 17 -38.93 10.65 17.86
C MET A 17 -38.39 10.65 16.42
N GLU A 18 -39.08 11.28 15.46
CA GLU A 18 -38.60 11.43 14.08
C GLU A 18 -37.30 12.24 14.02
N LEU A 19 -37.21 13.34 14.78
CA LEU A 19 -35.99 14.14 14.87
C LEU A 19 -34.84 13.31 15.43
N SER A 20 -35.07 12.52 16.48
CA SER A 20 -34.04 11.63 17.07
C SER A 20 -33.56 10.56 16.08
N LEU A 21 -34.47 9.97 15.30
CA LEU A 21 -34.14 8.99 14.27
C LEU A 21 -33.29 9.62 13.15
N SER A 22 -33.64 10.84 12.74
CA SER A 22 -32.85 11.57 11.73
C SER A 22 -31.44 11.88 12.23
N ILE A 23 -31.29 12.32 13.48
CA ILE A 23 -29.99 12.62 14.08
C ILE A 23 -29.14 11.35 14.18
N ILE A 24 -29.71 10.23 14.63
CA ILE A 24 -29.02 8.94 14.70
C ILE A 24 -28.58 8.49 13.30
N PHE A 25 -29.44 8.67 12.28
CA PHE A 25 -29.09 8.37 10.90
C PHE A 25 -27.91 9.22 10.41
N PHE A 26 -27.93 10.55 10.62
CA PHE A 26 -26.84 11.43 10.22
C PHE A 26 -25.54 11.13 10.96
N ILE A 27 -25.59 10.86 12.27
CA ILE A 27 -24.44 10.42 13.05
C ILE A 27 -23.90 9.09 12.50
N GLY A 28 -24.78 8.15 12.18
CA GLY A 28 -24.45 6.89 11.53
C GLY A 28 -23.75 7.08 10.18
N VAL A 29 -24.26 7.98 9.34
CA VAL A 29 -23.64 8.34 8.05
C VAL A 29 -22.28 9.00 8.26
N ILE A 30 -22.12 9.93 9.21
CA ILE A 30 -20.83 10.56 9.52
C ILE A 30 -19.82 9.54 10.05
N LEU A 31 -20.24 8.63 10.94
CA LEU A 31 -19.43 7.52 11.43
C LEU A 31 -19.02 6.59 10.27
N LEU A 32 -19.94 6.28 9.38
CA LEU A 32 -19.66 5.47 8.19
C LEU A 32 -18.65 6.18 7.28
N LEU A 33 -18.88 7.45 6.95
CA LEU A 33 -17.97 8.25 6.12
C LEU A 33 -16.58 8.42 6.75
N THR A 34 -16.48 8.53 8.08
CA THR A 34 -15.19 8.64 8.79
C THR A 34 -14.44 7.31 8.83
N VAL A 35 -15.14 6.19 9.08
CA VAL A 35 -14.56 4.83 9.10
C VAL A 35 -14.09 4.40 7.71
N PHE A 36 -14.85 4.68 6.65
CA PHE A 36 -14.47 4.33 5.29
C PHE A 36 -13.51 5.33 4.62
N ARG A 37 -13.25 6.48 5.24
CA ARG A 37 -12.41 7.57 4.69
C ARG A 37 -11.01 7.14 4.27
N SER A 38 -10.38 6.22 5.02
CA SER A 38 -9.01 5.75 4.74
C SER A 38 -8.95 4.82 3.54
N LYS A 39 -9.90 3.88 3.42
CA LYS A 39 -10.06 3.00 2.26
C LYS A 39 -10.43 3.78 1.01
N PHE A 40 -11.29 4.78 1.13
CA PHE A 40 -11.68 5.66 0.02
C PHE A 40 -10.50 6.46 -0.53
N LYS A 41 -9.58 6.94 0.32
CA LYS A 41 -8.41 7.71 -0.13
C LYS A 41 -7.41 6.90 -0.97
N GLY A 42 -7.26 5.60 -0.67
CA GLY A 42 -6.46 4.68 -1.50
C GLY A 42 -7.09 4.49 -2.88
N ALA A 43 -8.34 4.05 -2.90
CA ALA A 43 -9.09 3.80 -4.14
C ALA A 43 -9.25 5.05 -5.03
N LEU A 44 -9.39 6.25 -4.45
CA LEU A 44 -9.43 7.51 -5.21
C LEU A 44 -8.08 7.87 -5.84
N GLY A 45 -6.98 7.61 -5.15
CA GLY A 45 -5.63 7.80 -5.70
C GLY A 45 -5.37 6.86 -6.87
N GLU A 46 -5.76 5.59 -6.71
CA GLU A 46 -5.67 4.57 -7.76
C GLU A 46 -6.52 4.95 -8.98
N LEU A 47 -7.79 5.33 -8.76
CA LEU A 47 -8.67 5.77 -9.84
C LEU A 47 -8.11 6.99 -10.59
N ALA A 48 -7.53 7.96 -9.87
CA ALA A 48 -6.95 9.16 -10.46
C ALA A 48 -5.76 8.83 -11.38
N VAL A 49 -4.89 7.89 -11.00
CA VAL A 49 -3.80 7.41 -11.86
C VAL A 49 -4.36 6.71 -13.10
N SER A 50 -5.31 5.78 -12.93
CA SER A 50 -5.93 5.08 -14.05
C SER A 50 -6.56 6.03 -15.08
N VAL A 51 -7.15 7.15 -14.62
CA VAL A 51 -7.66 8.21 -15.49
C VAL A 51 -6.52 8.92 -16.23
N LYS A 52 -5.42 9.29 -15.56
CA LYS A 52 -4.29 9.99 -16.20
C LYS A 52 -3.54 9.13 -17.22
N LEU A 53 -3.58 7.81 -17.06
CA LEU A 53 -2.98 6.87 -18.00
C LEU A 53 -3.86 6.59 -19.23
N LYS A 54 -5.08 7.14 -19.32
CA LYS A 54 -5.99 6.91 -20.46
C LYS A 54 -5.39 7.34 -21.80
N ASP A 55 -4.61 8.42 -21.78
CA ASP A 55 -4.08 9.08 -22.98
C ASP A 55 -2.77 8.47 -23.50
N LEU A 56 -2.27 7.41 -22.85
CA LEU A 56 -1.14 6.65 -23.38
C LEU A 56 -1.58 5.83 -24.61
N ASP A 57 -0.73 5.82 -25.63
CA ASP A 57 -0.96 5.07 -26.87
C ASP A 57 -1.24 3.60 -26.56
N LYS A 58 -2.41 3.12 -26.95
CA LYS A 58 -2.82 1.76 -26.64
C LYS A 58 -1.95 0.76 -27.39
N SER A 59 -1.38 1.04 -28.56
CA SER A 59 -0.53 0.02 -29.21
C SER A 59 0.72 -0.27 -28.39
N LYS A 60 1.36 0.79 -27.88
CA LYS A 60 2.63 0.72 -27.14
C LYS A 60 2.50 0.51 -25.63
N TYR A 61 1.37 0.86 -25.02
CA TYR A 61 1.19 0.83 -23.56
C TYR A 61 -0.05 0.01 -23.16
N ARG A 62 0.17 -1.04 -22.35
CA ARG A 62 -0.87 -1.84 -21.70
C ARG A 62 -0.88 -1.56 -20.20
N LYS A 63 -2.06 -1.23 -19.68
CA LYS A 63 -2.26 -0.84 -18.28
C LYS A 63 -2.89 -1.99 -17.52
N LEU A 64 -2.31 -2.32 -16.38
CA LEU A 64 -2.83 -3.29 -15.43
C LEU A 64 -3.01 -2.57 -14.09
N HIS A 65 -4.11 -2.86 -13.41
CA HIS A 65 -4.50 -2.19 -12.17
C HIS A 65 -4.86 -3.23 -11.12
N ASP A 66 -4.52 -2.94 -9.86
CA ASP A 66 -4.80 -3.78 -8.69
C ASP A 66 -4.39 -5.24 -8.89
N ILE A 67 -3.12 -5.45 -9.23
CA ILE A 67 -2.57 -6.78 -9.54
C ILE A 67 -2.02 -7.39 -8.26
N LYS A 68 -2.62 -8.50 -7.81
CA LYS A 68 -2.09 -9.31 -6.70
C LYS A 68 -1.29 -10.46 -7.28
N LEU A 69 0.03 -10.43 -7.16
CA LEU A 69 0.90 -11.53 -7.59
C LEU A 69 1.25 -12.43 -6.40
N LYS A 70 1.33 -13.74 -6.62
CA LYS A 70 1.78 -14.67 -5.57
C LYS A 70 3.23 -14.38 -5.19
N ASN A 71 3.52 -14.34 -3.90
CA ASN A 71 4.88 -14.15 -3.42
C ASN A 71 5.58 -15.52 -3.34
N THR A 72 6.74 -15.64 -3.96
CA THR A 72 7.58 -16.86 -3.87
C THR A 72 8.50 -16.85 -2.64
N SER A 73 8.59 -15.73 -1.93
CA SER A 73 9.41 -15.56 -0.72
C SER A 73 8.56 -15.61 0.55
N ASN A 74 8.70 -16.68 1.32
CA ASN A 74 8.01 -16.97 2.59
C ASN A 74 7.81 -15.73 3.50
N ASN A 75 6.54 -15.35 3.70
CA ASN A 75 5.92 -14.69 4.88
C ASN A 75 4.64 -13.89 4.52
N THR A 76 4.31 -13.68 3.24
CA THR A 76 3.00 -13.19 2.77
C THR A 76 2.64 -13.94 1.50
N SER A 77 1.38 -14.33 1.29
CA SER A 77 0.99 -15.18 0.15
C SER A 77 0.88 -14.44 -1.18
N SER A 78 0.72 -13.12 -1.13
CA SER A 78 0.65 -12.26 -2.31
C SER A 78 1.16 -10.83 -2.06
N THR A 79 1.52 -10.14 -3.14
CA THR A 79 1.90 -8.73 -3.20
C THR A 79 0.92 -8.00 -4.11
N GLN A 80 0.19 -7.03 -3.57
CA GLN A 80 -0.68 -6.13 -4.34
C GLN A 80 0.15 -5.02 -4.97
N ILE A 81 -0.13 -4.70 -6.23
CA ILE A 81 0.56 -3.70 -7.03
C ILE A 81 -0.50 -2.78 -7.64
N ASP A 82 -0.45 -1.49 -7.27
CA ASP A 82 -1.50 -0.52 -7.62
C ASP A 82 -1.65 -0.38 -9.14
N HIS A 83 -0.57 -0.03 -9.84
CA HIS A 83 -0.58 0.11 -11.30
C HIS A 83 0.72 -0.39 -11.91
N ILE A 84 0.56 -1.12 -13.02
CA ILE A 84 1.63 -1.56 -13.90
C ILE A 84 1.32 -1.02 -15.30
N VAL A 85 2.31 -0.44 -15.97
CA VAL A 85 2.23 -0.15 -17.40
C VAL A 85 3.30 -0.98 -18.09
N VAL A 86 2.88 -1.99 -18.82
CA VAL A 86 3.74 -2.78 -19.70
C VAL A 86 3.81 -2.06 -21.03
N SER A 87 5.02 -1.81 -21.54
CA SER A 87 5.20 -1.07 -22.79
C SER A 87 6.37 -1.55 -23.61
N THR A 88 6.46 -1.10 -24.86
CA THR A 88 7.61 -1.35 -25.73
C THR A 88 8.91 -0.75 -25.18
N TYR A 89 8.83 0.18 -24.22
CA TYR A 89 9.96 0.85 -23.57
C TYR A 89 10.38 0.18 -22.24
N GLY A 90 9.66 -0.87 -21.81
CA GLY A 90 9.85 -1.52 -20.51
C GLY A 90 8.60 -1.49 -19.63
N ILE A 91 8.77 -1.87 -18.35
CA ILE A 91 7.68 -1.99 -17.39
C ILE A 91 7.75 -0.86 -16.36
N PHE A 92 6.73 0.00 -16.35
CA PHE A 92 6.56 1.01 -15.33
C PHE A 92 5.75 0.46 -14.17
N VAL A 93 6.31 0.49 -12.97
CA VAL A 93 5.64 0.06 -11.74
C VAL A 93 5.41 1.29 -10.88
N ILE A 94 4.14 1.60 -10.62
CA ILE A 94 3.70 2.86 -10.04
C ILE A 94 3.09 2.59 -8.67
N GLU A 95 3.73 3.10 -7.63
CA GLU A 95 3.21 3.10 -6.25
C GLU A 95 2.49 4.41 -5.96
N THR A 96 1.23 4.34 -5.52
CA THR A 96 0.44 5.55 -5.25
C THR A 96 0.38 5.88 -3.77
N LYS A 97 0.53 7.18 -3.45
CA LYS A 97 0.43 7.68 -2.08
C LYS A 97 -0.57 8.82 -1.96
N GLY A 98 -1.72 8.52 -1.39
CA GLY A 98 -2.80 9.46 -1.06
C GLY A 98 -2.53 10.40 0.12
N TYR A 99 -1.27 10.82 0.32
CA TYR A 99 -0.89 11.71 1.43
C TYR A 99 -1.15 13.19 1.10
N LYS A 100 -1.32 13.99 2.15
CA LYS A 100 -1.46 15.45 2.14
C LYS A 100 -0.35 16.12 2.95
N GLY A 101 -0.11 17.41 2.76
CA GLY A 101 0.88 18.16 3.54
C GLY A 101 2.32 17.87 3.13
N LYS A 102 3.29 18.32 3.92
CA LYS A 102 4.72 18.22 3.56
C LYS A 102 5.22 16.80 3.73
N ILE A 103 5.90 16.28 2.71
CA ILE A 103 6.52 14.96 2.71
C ILE A 103 8.03 15.15 2.75
N TYR A 104 8.65 14.50 3.73
CA TYR A 104 10.10 14.44 3.91
C TYR A 104 10.55 13.00 3.74
N GLY A 105 11.56 12.79 2.92
CA GLY A 105 12.06 11.46 2.64
C GLY A 105 13.44 11.50 2.01
N LYS A 106 14.25 10.50 2.33
CA LYS A 106 15.50 10.25 1.61
C LYS A 106 15.45 8.87 0.98
N GLU A 107 16.12 8.70 -0.14
CA GLU A 107 16.12 7.45 -0.92
C GLU A 107 16.44 6.22 -0.09
N ASN A 108 17.49 6.29 0.74
CA ASN A 108 17.97 5.15 1.53
C ASN A 108 17.37 5.07 2.94
N SER A 109 16.51 6.00 3.32
CA SER A 109 15.85 5.99 4.64
C SER A 109 14.79 4.91 4.70
N ARG A 110 14.73 4.14 5.79
CA ARG A 110 13.71 3.08 5.96
C ARG A 110 12.29 3.63 6.00
N GLN A 111 12.12 4.82 6.56
CA GLN A 111 10.83 5.48 6.73
C GLN A 111 10.91 6.92 6.25
N TRP A 112 9.78 7.41 5.75
CA TRP A 112 9.55 8.80 5.39
C TRP A 112 8.58 9.43 6.39
N THR A 113 8.49 10.76 6.36
CA THR A 113 7.68 11.52 7.30
C THR A 113 6.70 12.41 6.55
N GLN A 114 5.43 12.31 6.94
CA GLN A 114 4.38 13.24 6.55
C GLN A 114 4.18 14.25 7.68
N VAL A 115 4.11 15.53 7.33
CA VAL A 115 3.82 16.63 8.26
C VAL A 115 2.54 17.33 7.83
N ILE A 116 1.53 17.27 8.69
CA ILE A 116 0.28 18.01 8.54
C ILE A 116 0.17 18.94 9.74
N PHE A 117 0.18 20.26 9.48
CA PHE A 117 0.32 21.27 10.53
C PHE A 117 1.54 20.99 11.43
N LYS A 118 1.33 20.72 12.72
CA LYS A 118 2.40 20.37 13.69
C LYS A 118 2.55 18.86 13.92
N GLN A 119 1.71 18.03 13.32
CA GLN A 119 1.72 16.59 13.54
C GLN A 119 2.62 15.88 12.53
N LYS A 120 3.48 14.98 13.02
CA LYS A 120 4.37 14.15 12.22
C LYS A 120 3.87 12.70 12.23
N ASN A 121 3.67 12.14 11.05
CA ASN A 121 3.33 10.73 10.87
C ASN A 121 4.44 10.05 10.08
N TYR A 122 4.95 8.93 10.57
CA TYR A 122 5.98 8.15 9.89
C TYR A 122 5.35 7.02 9.09
N PHE A 123 5.86 6.77 7.89
CA PHE A 123 5.40 5.67 7.04
C PHE A 123 6.59 4.99 6.36
N MET A 124 6.39 3.75 5.91
CA MET A 124 7.43 3.01 5.20
C MET A 124 7.82 3.74 3.93
N ASN A 125 9.12 3.77 3.62
CA ASN A 125 9.61 4.39 2.40
C ASN A 125 8.97 3.70 1.16
N PRO A 126 8.22 4.44 0.33
CA PRO A 126 7.50 3.88 -0.81
C PRO A 126 8.43 3.34 -1.91
N ILE A 127 9.70 3.78 -1.96
CA ILE A 127 10.69 3.25 -2.89
C ILE A 127 10.98 1.78 -2.60
N PHE A 128 11.13 1.40 -1.32
CA PHE A 128 11.35 0.01 -0.94
C PHE A 128 10.12 -0.86 -1.17
N GLN A 129 8.93 -0.28 -0.98
CA GLN A 129 7.68 -0.95 -1.31
C GLN A 129 7.60 -1.23 -2.83
N ASN A 130 7.84 -0.22 -3.66
CA ASN A 130 7.79 -0.37 -5.10
C ASN A 130 8.89 -1.29 -5.65
N TYR A 131 10.07 -1.30 -5.02
CA TYR A 131 11.12 -2.27 -5.33
C TYR A 131 10.64 -3.72 -5.07
N ALA A 132 9.90 -3.97 -3.99
CA ALA A 132 9.32 -5.29 -3.74
C ALA A 132 8.27 -5.66 -4.81
N HIS A 133 7.47 -4.70 -5.28
CA HIS A 133 6.53 -4.90 -6.40
C HIS A 133 7.25 -5.27 -7.69
N ILE A 134 8.32 -4.56 -8.03
CA ILE A 134 9.19 -4.88 -9.18
C ILE A 134 9.73 -6.31 -9.06
N LYS A 135 10.25 -6.69 -7.88
CA LYS A 135 10.76 -8.05 -7.66
C LYS A 135 9.69 -9.13 -7.77
N ALA A 136 8.45 -8.84 -7.39
CA ALA A 136 7.33 -9.75 -7.60
C ALA A 136 7.06 -9.96 -9.10
N ILE A 137 7.02 -8.87 -9.90
CA ILE A 137 6.82 -8.96 -11.37
C ILE A 137 8.01 -9.68 -12.03
N GLU A 138 9.24 -9.33 -11.66
CA GLU A 138 10.47 -9.98 -12.15
C GLU A 138 10.44 -11.48 -11.89
N SER A 139 10.02 -11.91 -10.70
CA SER A 139 9.93 -13.35 -10.39
C SER A 139 9.00 -14.13 -11.33
N VAL A 140 7.99 -13.45 -11.88
CA VAL A 140 6.96 -14.03 -12.76
C VAL A 140 7.41 -14.04 -14.21
N ILE A 141 8.14 -13.03 -14.68
CA ILE A 141 8.47 -12.89 -16.11
C ILE A 141 9.93 -13.24 -16.45
N LYS A 142 10.84 -13.33 -15.46
CA LYS A 142 12.29 -13.51 -15.68
C LYS A 142 12.68 -14.72 -16.53
N GLU A 143 11.84 -15.75 -16.60
CA GLU A 143 12.11 -16.93 -17.43
C GLU A 143 12.04 -16.58 -18.92
N ALA A 144 11.06 -15.77 -19.32
CA ALA A 144 10.90 -15.31 -20.70
C ALA A 144 11.66 -14.00 -20.98
N TYR A 145 11.76 -13.11 -19.99
CA TYR A 145 12.32 -11.76 -20.13
C TYR A 145 13.32 -11.44 -18.99
N PRO A 146 14.50 -12.11 -18.95
CA PRO A 146 15.45 -12.00 -17.85
C PRO A 146 16.12 -10.63 -17.71
N GLN A 147 16.18 -9.85 -18.78
CA GLN A 147 16.84 -8.53 -18.83
C GLN A 147 15.82 -7.38 -18.96
N MET A 148 14.57 -7.60 -18.54
CA MET A 148 13.53 -6.59 -18.64
C MET A 148 13.90 -5.31 -17.88
N LEU A 149 13.68 -4.16 -18.51
CA LEU A 149 13.85 -2.85 -17.88
C LEU A 149 12.62 -2.52 -17.04
N TYR A 150 12.85 -2.10 -15.79
CA TYR A 150 11.81 -1.67 -14.86
C TYR A 150 12.01 -0.21 -14.44
N HIS A 151 10.95 0.57 -14.54
CA HIS A 151 10.92 1.96 -14.08
C HIS A 151 10.10 2.07 -12.80
N SER A 152 10.76 2.44 -11.70
CA SER A 152 10.11 2.68 -10.41
C SER A 152 9.58 4.12 -10.32
N ILE A 153 8.26 4.28 -10.26
CA ILE A 153 7.58 5.58 -10.10
C ILE A 153 6.81 5.61 -8.78
N ILE A 154 7.02 6.66 -7.98
CA ILE A 154 6.23 6.94 -6.78
C ILE A 154 5.34 8.17 -7.05
N ALA A 155 4.03 7.96 -7.09
CA ALA A 155 3.05 8.99 -7.43
C ALA A 155 2.30 9.49 -6.19
N PHE A 156 2.50 10.75 -5.83
CA PHE A 156 1.80 11.38 -4.71
C PHE A 156 0.56 12.15 -5.15
N SER A 157 -0.45 12.20 -4.28
CA SER A 157 -1.61 13.08 -4.48
C SER A 157 -1.21 14.55 -4.68
N GLY A 158 -2.07 15.32 -5.34
CA GLY A 158 -1.86 16.76 -5.56
C GLY A 158 -1.75 17.57 -4.26
N GLU A 159 -2.29 17.06 -3.14
CA GLU A 159 -2.30 17.74 -1.84
C GLU A 159 -1.02 17.53 -1.02
N ALA A 160 -0.14 16.62 -1.46
CA ALA A 160 1.18 16.51 -0.87
C ALA A 160 2.06 17.69 -1.32
N ASN A 161 2.99 18.16 -0.50
CA ASN A 161 4.16 18.91 -0.95
C ASN A 161 5.35 17.94 -0.91
N ILE A 162 6.07 17.80 -2.03
CA ILE A 162 7.13 16.79 -2.20
C ILE A 162 8.52 17.44 -2.38
N ASP A 163 8.63 18.75 -2.17
CA ASP A 163 9.86 19.51 -2.47
C ASP A 163 11.01 19.15 -1.52
N SER A 164 10.68 18.55 -0.38
CA SER A 164 11.64 18.09 0.64
C SER A 164 11.98 16.60 0.53
N ILE A 165 11.72 15.98 -0.62
CA ILE A 165 12.12 14.60 -0.92
C ILE A 165 13.48 14.62 -1.61
N GLU A 166 14.46 13.96 -1.00
CA GLU A 166 15.83 13.84 -1.49
C GLU A 166 16.03 12.44 -2.12
N VAL A 167 15.89 12.35 -3.45
CA VAL A 167 16.04 11.10 -4.21
C VAL A 167 16.88 11.33 -5.47
N SER A 168 17.66 10.32 -5.86
CA SER A 168 18.55 10.39 -7.03
C SER A 168 18.19 9.38 -8.11
N LYS A 169 17.78 8.15 -7.75
CA LYS A 169 17.46 7.09 -8.72
C LYS A 169 15.97 6.89 -8.89
N ALA A 170 15.21 6.85 -7.79
CA ALA A 170 13.76 6.73 -7.86
C ALA A 170 13.13 7.96 -8.51
N ARG A 171 12.05 7.75 -9.28
CA ARG A 171 11.26 8.84 -9.85
C ARG A 171 10.07 9.11 -8.94
N VAL A 172 9.94 10.35 -8.46
CA VAL A 172 8.87 10.77 -7.56
C VAL A 172 8.15 11.95 -8.21
N CYS A 173 6.83 11.84 -8.38
CA CYS A 173 6.04 12.89 -9.02
C CYS A 173 4.66 13.04 -8.38
N LYS A 174 3.89 14.02 -8.86
CA LYS A 174 2.44 14.08 -8.59
C LYS A 174 1.71 13.14 -9.52
N ILE A 175 0.59 12.58 -9.06
CA ILE A 175 -0.35 11.80 -9.88
C ILE A 175 -0.70 12.53 -11.19
N ALA A 176 -0.84 13.86 -11.14
CA ALA A 176 -1.15 14.68 -12.31
C ALA A 176 -0.11 14.57 -13.45
N TYR A 177 1.16 14.27 -13.12
CA TYR A 177 2.29 14.24 -14.06
C TYR A 177 2.80 12.82 -14.37
N VAL A 178 2.10 11.77 -13.92
CA VAL A 178 2.54 10.38 -14.13
C VAL A 178 2.63 10.04 -15.62
N SER A 179 1.66 10.47 -16.42
CA SER A 179 1.66 10.22 -17.88
C SER A 179 2.84 10.89 -18.57
N ASP A 180 3.14 12.13 -18.20
CA ASP A 180 4.25 12.90 -18.77
C ASP A 180 5.59 12.27 -18.40
N LEU A 181 5.76 11.86 -17.14
CA LEU A 181 6.96 11.16 -16.69
C LEU A 181 7.14 9.81 -17.40
N ILE A 182 6.07 9.05 -17.63
CA ILE A 182 6.16 7.79 -18.40
C ILE A 182 6.67 8.10 -19.81
N LYS A 183 6.10 9.11 -20.48
CA LYS A 183 6.52 9.51 -21.83
C LYS A 183 7.97 9.99 -21.86
N GLU A 184 8.41 10.72 -20.84
CA GLU A 184 9.81 11.17 -20.70
C GLU A 184 10.79 10.00 -20.59
N LEU A 185 10.40 8.96 -19.84
CA LEU A 185 11.22 7.76 -19.64
C LEU A 185 11.19 6.80 -20.83
N SER A 186 10.21 6.93 -21.73
CA SER A 186 10.04 6.13 -22.94
C SER A 186 10.97 6.58 -24.08
N SER A 187 12.28 6.48 -23.88
CA SER A 187 13.28 6.99 -24.83
C SER A 187 13.55 6.05 -26.02
N GLU A 188 13.63 4.74 -25.78
CA GLU A 188 13.99 3.73 -26.80
C GLU A 188 13.10 2.50 -26.66
N GLU A 189 12.58 2.00 -27.78
CA GLU A 189 11.81 0.75 -27.80
C GLU A 189 12.76 -0.45 -27.67
N ILE A 190 12.57 -1.23 -26.61
CA ILE A 190 13.42 -2.37 -26.25
C ILE A 190 12.75 -3.73 -26.50
N ILE A 191 11.43 -3.74 -26.72
CA ILE A 191 10.64 -4.94 -27.05
C ILE A 191 9.51 -4.61 -28.05
N SER A 192 8.98 -5.63 -28.71
CA SER A 192 7.89 -5.48 -29.69
C SER A 192 6.51 -5.32 -29.02
N GLU A 193 5.50 -4.88 -29.79
CA GLU A 193 4.10 -4.85 -29.32
C GLU A 193 3.55 -6.26 -29.00
N ASP A 194 4.06 -7.31 -29.64
CA ASP A 194 3.67 -8.69 -29.34
C ASP A 194 4.29 -9.18 -28.02
N ASP A 195 5.53 -8.77 -27.71
CA ASP A 195 6.13 -9.01 -26.39
C ASP A 195 5.31 -8.34 -25.28
N VAL A 196 4.84 -7.12 -25.52
CA VAL A 196 3.95 -6.42 -24.57
C VAL A 196 2.69 -7.24 -24.30
N LYS A 197 2.06 -7.83 -25.32
CA LYS A 197 0.90 -8.72 -25.15
C LYS A 197 1.28 -9.97 -24.35
N ASN A 198 2.39 -10.62 -24.69
CA ASN A 198 2.87 -11.83 -24.01
C ASN A 198 3.16 -11.58 -22.53
N ILE A 199 3.84 -10.49 -22.19
CA ILE A 199 4.13 -10.10 -20.80
C ILE A 199 2.83 -9.88 -20.02
N VAL A 200 1.87 -9.17 -20.61
CA VAL A 200 0.54 -8.97 -19.99
C VAL A 200 -0.13 -10.31 -19.71
N GLU A 201 -0.13 -11.24 -20.66
CA GLU A 201 -0.70 -12.57 -20.44
C GLU A 201 0.00 -13.34 -19.32
N ILE A 202 1.33 -13.28 -19.24
CA ILE A 202 2.09 -13.95 -18.17
C ILE A 202 1.70 -13.36 -16.81
N ILE A 203 1.63 -12.02 -16.69
CA ILE A 203 1.25 -11.34 -15.44
C ILE A 203 -0.19 -11.72 -15.05
N GLU A 204 -1.13 -11.69 -15.99
CA GLU A 204 -2.54 -12.03 -15.78
C GLU A 204 -2.71 -13.49 -15.33
N LYS A 205 -2.01 -14.44 -15.96
CA LYS A 205 -2.04 -15.87 -15.59
C LYS A 205 -1.50 -16.13 -14.16
N ASN A 206 -0.62 -15.26 -13.66
CA ASN A 206 0.02 -15.39 -12.35
C ASN A 206 -0.66 -14.59 -11.23
N LYS A 207 -1.83 -13.98 -11.50
CA LYS A 207 -2.64 -13.35 -10.45
C LYS A 207 -3.03 -14.35 -9.35
N SER A 208 -2.91 -13.93 -8.11
CA SER A 208 -3.42 -14.68 -6.96
C SER A 208 -4.95 -14.74 -7.01
N LYS A 209 -5.50 -15.93 -6.75
CA LYS A 209 -6.96 -16.14 -6.61
C LYS A 209 -7.45 -15.85 -5.18
N GLU A 210 -6.57 -15.38 -4.28
CA GLU A 210 -6.91 -15.08 -2.90
C GLU A 210 -7.78 -13.83 -2.80
N SER A 211 -8.91 -13.94 -2.10
CA SER A 211 -9.76 -12.80 -1.75
C SER A 211 -9.18 -12.02 -0.56
N ASP A 212 -9.47 -10.72 -0.45
CA ASP A 212 -9.03 -9.87 0.66
C ASP A 212 -9.39 -10.42 2.06
N PHE A 213 -10.47 -11.19 2.13
CA PHE A 213 -10.89 -11.87 3.35
C PHE A 213 -9.91 -12.96 3.79
N SER A 214 -9.38 -13.73 2.84
CA SER A 214 -8.40 -14.79 3.11
C SER A 214 -7.07 -14.21 3.63
N HIS A 215 -6.62 -13.10 3.05
CA HIS A 215 -5.37 -12.43 3.44
C HIS A 215 -5.40 -11.89 4.87
N THR A 216 -6.52 -11.28 5.29
CA THR A 216 -6.65 -10.76 6.68
C THR A 216 -6.61 -11.89 7.70
N ARG A 217 -7.27 -13.02 7.40
CA ARG A 217 -7.24 -14.22 8.25
C ARG A 217 -5.83 -14.81 8.32
N GLU A 218 -5.12 -14.82 7.21
CA GLU A 218 -3.76 -15.34 7.13
C GLU A 218 -2.73 -14.45 7.85
N ILE A 219 -2.78 -13.12 7.70
CA ILE A 219 -1.95 -12.20 8.49
C ILE A 219 -2.18 -12.43 9.98
N LYS A 220 -3.43 -12.65 10.39
CA LYS A 220 -3.78 -12.94 11.79
C LYS A 220 -3.18 -14.29 12.23
N ASN A 221 -3.22 -15.31 11.36
CA ASN A 221 -2.61 -16.61 11.62
C ASN A 221 -1.08 -16.53 11.69
N LEU A 222 -0.42 -15.84 10.75
CA LEU A 222 1.03 -15.62 10.73
C LEU A 222 1.50 -14.84 11.96
N LYS A 223 0.74 -13.83 12.41
CA LYS A 223 1.02 -13.14 13.68
C LYS A 223 0.96 -14.11 14.85
N LYS A 224 -0.08 -14.94 14.91
CA LYS A 224 -0.24 -15.95 15.97
C LYS A 224 0.90 -16.96 15.96
N GLU A 225 1.26 -17.49 14.79
CA GLU A 225 2.37 -18.44 14.64
C GLU A 225 3.72 -17.80 15.02
N ASN A 226 3.95 -16.54 14.65
CA ASN A 226 5.16 -15.82 15.04
C ASN A 226 5.21 -15.58 16.55
N GLU A 227 4.08 -15.25 17.19
CA GLU A 227 3.98 -15.14 18.65
C GLU A 227 4.27 -16.48 19.34
N GLU A 228 3.80 -17.60 18.78
CA GLU A 228 4.08 -18.95 19.27
C GLU A 228 5.56 -19.32 19.12
N LYS A 229 6.17 -19.07 17.95
CA LYS A 229 7.62 -19.25 17.72
C LYS A 229 8.44 -18.43 18.72
N ILE A 230 8.06 -17.18 18.97
CA ILE A 230 8.74 -16.33 19.95
C ILE A 230 8.64 -16.92 21.36
N LYS A 231 7.45 -17.40 21.78
CA LYS A 231 7.27 -18.07 23.09
C LYS A 231 8.12 -19.33 23.23
N GLN A 232 8.39 -20.02 22.13
CA GLN A 232 9.28 -21.19 22.08
C GLN A 232 10.77 -20.83 21.94
N ASN A 233 11.13 -19.54 22.05
CA ASN A 233 12.48 -19.03 21.81
C ASN A 233 13.02 -19.33 20.41
N ILE A 234 12.15 -19.35 19.40
CA ILE A 234 12.48 -19.54 17.99
C ILE A 234 12.28 -18.22 17.23
N CYS A 235 13.27 -17.85 16.42
CA CYS A 235 13.24 -16.65 15.59
C CYS A 235 12.27 -16.85 14.41
N PRO A 236 11.16 -16.10 14.32
CA PRO A 236 10.19 -16.27 13.24
C PRO A 236 10.76 -15.94 11.85
N ARG A 237 11.82 -15.12 11.78
CA ARG A 237 12.46 -14.75 10.51
C ARG A 237 13.34 -15.85 9.90
N CYS A 238 14.02 -16.67 10.72
CA CYS A 238 15.07 -17.57 10.22
C CYS A 238 15.16 -18.93 10.92
N GLY A 239 14.29 -19.21 11.91
CA GLY A 239 14.31 -20.45 12.68
C GLY A 239 15.42 -20.57 13.75
N GLY A 240 16.40 -19.65 13.77
CA GLY A 240 17.44 -19.63 14.81
C GLY A 240 16.90 -19.38 16.23
N LYS A 241 17.70 -19.65 17.26
CA LYS A 241 17.28 -19.47 18.66
C LYS A 241 17.20 -17.97 19.03
N LEU A 242 16.20 -17.58 19.81
CA LEU A 242 16.15 -16.26 20.45
C LEU A 242 16.94 -16.31 21.76
N VAL A 243 17.82 -15.32 21.94
CA VAL A 243 18.73 -15.22 23.09
C VAL A 243 18.70 -13.79 23.64
N GLU A 244 18.89 -13.66 24.95
CA GLU A 244 19.07 -12.34 25.59
C GLU A 244 20.41 -11.75 25.13
N ARG A 245 20.38 -10.47 24.75
CA ARG A 245 21.53 -9.69 24.32
C ARG A 245 21.53 -8.36 25.03
N GLU A 246 22.70 -7.76 25.16
CA GLU A 246 22.85 -6.42 25.74
C GLU A 246 23.12 -5.40 24.62
N GLY A 247 22.42 -4.28 24.67
CA GLY A 247 22.60 -3.16 23.76
C GLY A 247 22.68 -1.84 24.52
N SER A 248 22.86 -0.74 23.78
CA SER A 248 22.97 0.61 24.33
C SER A 248 21.78 1.07 25.19
N TYR A 249 20.64 0.41 25.05
CA TYR A 249 19.39 0.72 25.78
C TYR A 249 19.00 -0.37 26.79
N GLY A 250 19.93 -1.27 27.12
CA GLY A 250 19.71 -2.39 28.04
C GLY A 250 19.54 -3.74 27.32
N LYS A 251 19.05 -4.72 28.07
CA LYS A 251 18.87 -6.09 27.62
C LYS A 251 17.67 -6.23 26.68
N PHE A 252 17.79 -7.07 25.65
CA PHE A 252 16.71 -7.38 24.71
C PHE A 252 16.83 -8.80 24.16
N MET A 253 15.71 -9.39 23.75
CA MET A 253 15.71 -10.70 23.08
C MET A 253 15.95 -10.53 21.58
N GLY A 254 17.03 -11.15 21.07
CA GLY A 254 17.44 -11.10 19.67
C GLY A 254 17.81 -12.46 19.10
N CYS A 255 17.88 -12.57 17.77
CA CYS A 255 18.25 -13.83 17.11
C CYS A 255 19.73 -14.20 17.36
N SER A 256 20.00 -15.48 17.61
CA SER A 256 21.36 -16.04 17.74
C SER A 256 22.19 -15.83 16.47
N ASN A 257 21.55 -15.84 15.30
CA ASN A 257 22.21 -15.77 13.99
C ASN A 257 22.61 -14.34 13.56
N PHE A 258 22.63 -13.37 14.47
CA PHE A 258 23.22 -12.05 14.19
C PHE A 258 24.71 -12.20 13.83
N PRO A 259 25.25 -11.44 12.85
CA PRO A 259 24.64 -10.30 12.17
C PRO A 259 23.74 -10.65 10.98
N LYS A 260 23.70 -11.92 10.54
CA LYS A 260 22.95 -12.37 9.37
C LYS A 260 21.44 -12.26 9.57
N CYS A 261 20.94 -12.48 10.79
CA CYS A 261 19.55 -12.22 11.16
C CYS A 261 19.46 -11.17 12.27
N ARG A 262 18.94 -9.99 11.94
CA ARG A 262 18.74 -8.86 12.88
C ARG A 262 17.32 -8.80 13.45
N PHE A 263 16.68 -9.95 13.62
CA PHE A 263 15.37 -10.00 14.26
C PHE A 263 15.51 -9.71 15.76
N ILE A 264 14.63 -8.86 16.28
CA ILE A 264 14.49 -8.51 17.70
C ILE A 264 13.03 -8.69 18.10
N VAL A 265 12.78 -9.12 19.34
CA VAL A 265 11.43 -9.19 19.89
C VAL A 265 11.04 -7.78 20.33
N SER A 266 9.95 -7.23 19.78
CA SER A 266 9.39 -5.97 20.24
C SER A 266 8.56 -6.19 21.50
N GLU A 267 9.04 -5.69 22.65
CA GLU A 267 8.21 -5.63 23.84
C GLU A 267 7.08 -4.61 23.64
N LYS A 268 5.82 -5.03 23.79
CA LYS A 268 4.72 -4.08 23.91
C LYS A 268 4.90 -3.37 25.26
N LYS A 269 5.25 -2.09 25.24
CA LYS A 269 5.05 -1.22 26.42
C LYS A 269 3.58 -1.34 26.80
N LYS A 270 3.29 -1.87 27.99
CA LYS A 270 1.97 -1.73 28.60
C LYS A 270 1.76 -0.24 28.83
N SER A 271 0.95 0.39 27.99
CA SER A 271 0.39 1.73 28.21
C SER A 271 -0.72 1.65 29.24
#